data_AF-A0A2V9E3Z6-F1
#
_entry.id   AF-A0A2V9E3Z6-F1
#
_cell.length_a   1.000
_cell.length_b   1.000
_cell.length_c   1.000
_cell.angle_alpha   90.00
_cell.angle_beta   90.00
_cell.angle_gamma   90.00
#
_symmetry.space_group_name_H-M   'P 1'
#
loop_
_entity.id
_entity.type
_entity.pdbx_description
1 polymer ?
#
loop_
_entity_poly.entity_id
_entity_poly.type
_entity_poly.pdbx_seq_one_letter_code
_entity_poly.pdbx_strand_id
1 'polypeptide(L)' 'MRVLRLFGAMGEDRLDLHVLFEAGGNEPEERLQVLDAIDELVRAGMLDACGGDFYALTEKGREQSLGL' A
#
# COMPACT_ATOMS: atom_id res chain seq x y z
N MET A 1 -8.21 5.58 2.37
CA MET A 1 -7.05 4.66 2.52
C MET A 1 -5.74 5.43 2.40
N ARG A 2 -4.92 5.52 3.46
CA ARG A 2 -3.64 6.26 3.46
C ARG A 2 -2.58 5.59 2.57
N VAL A 3 -2.56 4.25 2.55
CA VAL A 3 -1.65 3.42 1.73
C VAL A 3 -1.89 3.59 0.23
N LEU A 4 -3.12 3.47 -0.28
CA LEU A 4 -3.41 3.69 -1.71
C LEU A 4 -3.00 5.09 -2.19
N ARG A 5 -3.25 6.14 -1.38
CA ARG A 5 -2.80 7.50 -1.70
C ARG A 5 -1.28 7.64 -1.77
N LEU A 6 -0.54 6.81 -1.04
CA LEU A 6 0.92 6.78 -1.06
C LEU A 6 1.45 6.26 -2.40
N PHE A 7 0.87 5.17 -2.90
CA PHE A 7 1.13 4.69 -4.26
C PHE A 7 0.78 5.74 -5.32
N GLY A 8 -0.40 6.36 -5.21
CA GLY A 8 -0.81 7.45 -6.12
C GLY A 8 0.07 8.70 -6.04
N ALA A 9 0.56 9.07 -4.86
CA ALA A 9 1.43 10.23 -4.66
C ALA A 9 2.86 10.00 -5.14
N MET A 10 3.39 8.78 -5.00
CA MET A 10 4.70 8.41 -5.55
C MET A 10 4.64 8.14 -7.06
N GLY A 11 3.46 7.86 -7.61
CA GLY A 11 3.29 7.51 -9.01
C GLY A 11 3.94 6.16 -9.37
N GLU A 12 4.29 5.38 -8.36
CA GLU A 12 4.91 4.06 -8.50
C GLU A 12 3.88 2.96 -8.26
N ASP A 13 3.90 1.98 -9.15
CA ASP A 13 3.06 0.80 -9.04
C ASP A 13 3.59 -0.23 -8.06
N ARG A 14 4.76 0.02 -7.47
CA ARG A 14 5.41 -0.90 -6.57
C ARG A 14 6.09 -0.11 -5.47
N LEU A 15 5.80 -0.48 -4.22
CA LEU A 15 6.42 0.10 -3.04
C LEU A 15 6.94 -1.00 -2.13
N ASP A 16 8.09 -0.75 -1.54
CA ASP A 16 8.61 -1.53 -0.43
C ASP A 16 7.83 -1.23 0.85
N LEU A 17 7.64 -2.26 1.67
CA LEU A 17 7.06 -2.18 2.99
C LEU A 17 7.79 -1.17 3.88
N HIS A 18 9.11 -1.05 3.69
CA HIS A 18 9.92 -0.05 4.37
C HIS A 18 9.44 1.39 4.08
N VAL A 19 9.18 1.69 2.80
CA VAL A 19 8.69 3.01 2.36
C VAL A 19 7.27 3.25 2.86
N LEU A 20 6.42 2.21 2.85
CA LEU A 20 5.07 2.28 3.41
C LEU A 20 5.07 2.59 4.91
N PHE A 21 6.02 2.04 5.67
CA PHE A 21 6.20 2.40 7.07
C PHE A 21 6.76 3.81 7.26
N GLU A 22 7.77 4.20 6.48
CA GLU A 22 8.35 5.54 6.60
C GLU A 22 7.31 6.64 6.33
N ALA A 23 6.45 6.44 5.34
CA ALA A 23 5.40 7.39 5.02
C ALA A 23 4.12 7.22 5.83
N GLY A 24 3.87 6.02 6.37
CA GLY A 24 2.73 5.71 7.22
C GLY A 24 2.92 6.16 8.67
N GLY A 25 4.17 6.25 9.12
CA GLY A 25 4.54 6.62 10.48
C GLY A 25 5.46 5.60 11.14
N ASN A 26 6.41 6.08 11.95
CA ASN A 26 7.46 5.23 12.53
C ASN A 26 7.07 4.61 13.88
N GLU A 27 5.90 4.97 14.42
CA GLU A 27 5.39 4.41 15.67
C GLU A 27 4.89 2.97 15.48
N PRO A 28 5.03 2.09 16.48
CA PRO A 28 4.60 0.69 16.38
C PRO A 28 3.10 0.56 16.07
N GLU A 29 2.27 1.46 16.60
CA GLU A 29 0.83 1.51 16.32
C GLU A 29 0.52 1.94 14.88
N GLU A 30 1.30 2.85 14.31
CA GLU A 30 1.16 3.27 12.91
C GLU A 30 1.61 2.17 11.94
N ARG A 31 2.69 1.46 12.26
CA ARG A 31 3.16 0.31 11.46
C ARG A 31 2.12 -0.82 11.44
N LEU A 32 1.45 -1.07 12.55
CA LEU A 32 0.33 -2.01 12.63
C LEU A 32 -0.84 -1.59 11.72
N GLN A 33 -1.22 -0.32 11.72
CA GLN A 33 -2.26 0.19 10.83
C GLN A 33 -1.89 0.09 9.34
N VAL A 34 -0.62 0.30 9.00
CA VAL A 34 -0.11 0.10 7.63
C VAL A 34 -0.21 -1.37 7.23
N LEU A 35 0.22 -2.29 8.09
CA LEU A 35 0.12 -3.74 7.83
C LEU A 35 -1.33 -4.20 7.66
N ASP A 36 -2.23 -3.74 8.54
CA ASP A 36 -3.66 -4.08 8.47
C ASP A 36 -4.29 -3.58 7.17
N ALA A 37 -3.99 -2.34 6.76
CA ALA A 37 -4.44 -1.79 5.49
C ALA A 37 -3.87 -2.55 4.28
N ILE A 38 -2.60 -2.96 4.32
CA ILE A 38 -1.99 -3.76 3.26
C ILE A 38 -2.66 -5.14 3.17
N ASP A 39 -2.88 -5.82 4.29
CA ASP A 39 -3.55 -7.13 4.32
C ASP A 39 -4.97 -7.04 3.75
N GLU A 40 -5.73 -6.01 4.12
CA GLU A 40 -7.06 -5.76 3.57
C GLU A 40 -7.01 -5.54 2.06
N LEU A 41 -6.06 -4.74 1.58
CA LEU A 41 -5.89 -4.45 0.15
C LEU A 41 -5.44 -5.68 -0.64
N VAL A 42 -4.56 -6.51 -0.09
CA VAL A 42 -4.14 -7.78 -0.70
C VAL A 42 -5.34 -8.74 -0.77
N ARG A 43 -6.10 -8.87 0.33
CA ARG A 43 -7.33 -9.69 0.36
C ARG A 43 -8.39 -9.18 -0.62
N ALA A 44 -8.50 -7.87 -0.79
CA ALA A 44 -9.41 -7.26 -1.76
C ALA A 44 -8.96 -7.42 -3.22
N GLY A 45 -7.74 -7.94 -3.45
CA GLY A 45 -7.12 -8.06 -4.76
C GLY A 45 -6.73 -6.70 -5.36
N MET A 46 -6.48 -5.70 -4.51
CA MET A 46 -6.02 -4.36 -4.89
C MET A 46 -4.49 -4.26 -4.86
N LEU A 47 -3.83 -4.99 -3.97
CA LEU A 47 -2.39 -5.14 -3.90
C LEU A 47 -1.98 -6.58 -4.19
N ASP A 48 -0.83 -6.75 -4.85
CA ASP A 48 -0.17 -8.02 -5.05
C ASP A 48 1.14 -8.04 -4.25
N ALA A 49 1.32 -9.05 -3.40
CA ALA A 49 2.56 -9.24 -2.65
C ALA A 49 3.60 -9.87 -3.59
N CYS A 50 4.36 -9.02 -4.28
CA CYS A 50 5.34 -9.40 -5.30
C CYS A 50 6.65 -9.97 -4.71
N GLY A 51 6.55 -10.68 -3.58
CA GLY A 51 7.63 -11.38 -2.87
C GLY A 51 8.37 -10.53 -1.83
N GLY A 52 8.52 -11.09 -0.62
CA GLY A 52 9.29 -10.51 0.49
C GLY A 52 8.60 -9.34 1.15
N ASP A 53 9.05 -8.14 0.80
CA ASP A 53 8.60 -6.86 1.37
C ASP A 53 8.03 -5.93 0.29
N PHE A 54 7.83 -6.42 -0.93
CA PHE A 54 7.35 -5.60 -2.03
C PHE A 54 5.86 -5.79 -2.27
N TYR A 55 5.13 -4.68 -2.37
CA TYR A 55 3.72 -4.66 -2.74
C TYR A 55 3.55 -3.92 -4.05
N ALA A 56 2.87 -4.55 -5.01
CA ALA A 56 2.55 -3.97 -6.29
C ALA A 56 1.06 -3.60 -6.33
N LEU A 57 0.73 -2.41 -6.83
CA LEU A 57 -0.63 -2.03 -7.14
C LEU A 57 -1.12 -2.84 -8.32
N THR A 58 -2.26 -3.50 -8.13
CA THR A 58 -2.97 -4.14 -9.23
C THR A 58 -3.75 -3.11 -10.04
N GLU A 59 -4.19 -3.49 -11.23
CA GLU A 59 -5.08 -2.65 -12.06
C GLU A 59 -6.32 -2.19 -11.27
N LYS A 60 -6.91 -3.08 -10.47
CA LYS A 60 -8.05 -2.80 -9.59
C LYS A 60 -7.72 -1.77 -8.50
N GLY A 61 -6.54 -1.88 -7.89
CA GLY A 61 -6.05 -0.91 -6.91
C GLY A 61 -5.81 0.45 -7.55
N ARG A 62 -5.33 0.47 -8.80
CA ARG A 62 -5.07 1.69 -9.59
C ARG A 62 -6.36 2.45 -9.88
N GLU A 63 -7.39 1.75 -10.34
CA GLU A 63 -8.71 2.34 -10.59
C GLU A 63 -9.28 2.98 -9.32
N GLN A 64 -9.09 2.36 -8.16
CA GLN A 64 -9.54 2.91 -6.89
C GLN A 64 -8.65 4.05 -6.36
N SER A 65 -7.35 4.00 -6.62
CA SER A 65 -6.39 5.04 -6.23
C SER A 65 -6.54 6.31 -7.07
N LEU A 66 -6.97 6.17 -8.34
CA LEU A 66 -7.26 7.26 -9.27
C LEU A 66 -8.73 7.69 -9.23
N GLY A 67 -9.53 7.14 -8.31
CA GLY A 67 -10.95 7.45 -8.13
C GLY A 67 -11.16 8.89 -7.68
N LEU A 68 -11.38 9.76 -8.67
CA LEU A 68 -12.30 10.90 -8.63
C LEU A 68 -13.70 10.46 -8.20
#